data_AF-I4EUQ0-F1
#
_entry.id   AF-I4EUQ0-F1
#
_cell.length_a   1.000
_cell.length_b   1.000
_cell.length_c   1.000
_cell.angle_alpha   90.00
_cell.angle_beta   90.00
_cell.angle_gamma   90.00
#
_symmetry.space_group_name_H-M   'P 1'
#
loop_
_entity.id
_entity.type
_entity.pdbx_description
1 polymer ?
#
loop_
_entity_poly.entity_id
_entity_poly.type
_entity_poly.pdbx_seq_one_letter_code
_entity_poly.pdbx_strand_id
1 'polypeptide(L)'
;MARTTESNATSASVPLRLAAQPLSGHARAAMWPAAPARAVAMTRRRWTAGIPLVLLALSGCADGDASPDSSPSAVTSSSSRTPSVPVTSSAPTPEEEAAETATMVVNEMLRVTDAAKKDPGARDWEPQIRRLSGDPAALLAVTAVRDYATIGLRQEGDTAVELEVTDVDLAAPEGPTVRITGCYDSQSTRVVKVETGEVVPPGTPLRYGWDITVTRYEAEPGSPWLVNQLDPLTDRPC
;
A
#
# COMPACT_ATOMS: atom_id res chain seq x y z
N MET A 1 -26.73 -50.45 -56.84
CA MET A 1 -28.07 -49.90 -56.52
C MET A 1 -28.23 -49.89 -55.01
N ALA A 2 -27.95 -48.79 -54.34
CA ALA A 2 -28.30 -48.54 -52.93
C ALA A 2 -28.24 -47.03 -52.67
N ARG A 3 -29.16 -46.56 -51.83
CA ARG A 3 -29.73 -45.21 -51.78
C ARG A 3 -28.79 -44.13 -51.24
N THR A 4 -28.95 -42.95 -51.85
CA THR A 4 -28.66 -41.61 -51.36
C THR A 4 -29.46 -41.30 -50.09
N THR A 5 -28.83 -40.66 -49.11
CA THR A 5 -29.50 -39.77 -48.14
C THR A 5 -28.58 -38.59 -47.87
N GLU A 6 -28.91 -37.48 -48.52
CA GLU A 6 -28.47 -36.13 -48.19
C GLU A 6 -29.07 -35.73 -46.83
N SER A 7 -28.27 -35.14 -45.96
CA SER A 7 -28.76 -34.47 -44.76
C SER A 7 -28.46 -32.98 -44.88
N ASN A 8 -29.48 -32.24 -45.29
CA ASN A 8 -29.56 -30.79 -45.23
C ASN A 8 -29.79 -30.35 -43.77
N ALA A 9 -28.98 -29.43 -43.26
CA ALA A 9 -29.26 -28.70 -42.03
C ALA A 9 -28.91 -27.22 -42.21
N THR A 10 -29.88 -26.52 -42.80
CA THR A 10 -30.42 -25.20 -42.42
C THR A 10 -29.50 -24.22 -41.69
N SER A 11 -29.03 -23.22 -42.46
CA SER A 11 -28.66 -21.90 -41.97
C SER A 11 -29.85 -21.19 -41.32
N ALA A 12 -29.67 -20.70 -40.11
CA ALA A 12 -30.55 -19.70 -39.50
C ALA A 12 -29.76 -18.42 -39.24
N SER A 13 -29.91 -17.47 -40.15
CA SER A 13 -29.52 -16.07 -39.97
C SER A 13 -30.59 -15.38 -39.11
N VAL A 14 -30.19 -14.79 -37.99
CA VAL A 14 -31.05 -13.92 -37.14
C VAL A 14 -30.21 -12.72 -36.69
N PRO A 15 -30.78 -11.50 -36.62
CA PRO A 15 -30.15 -10.29 -37.12
C PRO A 15 -29.36 -9.50 -36.09
N LEU A 16 -28.41 -8.69 -36.60
CA LEU A 16 -27.87 -7.52 -35.92
C LEU A 16 -29.01 -6.62 -35.42
N ARG A 17 -29.08 -6.42 -34.11
CA ARG A 17 -29.62 -5.20 -33.51
C ARG A 17 -28.53 -4.54 -32.68
N LEU A 18 -28.00 -3.46 -33.23
CA LEU A 18 -27.38 -2.36 -32.49
C LEU A 18 -28.34 -1.95 -31.37
N ALA A 19 -27.91 -2.10 -30.13
CA ALA A 19 -28.38 -1.30 -29.01
C ALA A 19 -27.14 -0.67 -28.38
N ALA A 20 -26.87 0.57 -28.77
CA ALA A 20 -25.99 1.47 -28.04
C ALA A 20 -26.67 1.82 -26.71
N GLN A 21 -25.99 1.55 -25.60
CA GLN A 21 -26.28 2.19 -24.32
C GLN A 21 -24.97 2.66 -23.68
N PRO A 22 -25.01 3.78 -22.94
CA PRO A 22 -23.90 4.70 -22.82
C PRO A 22 -23.00 4.34 -21.64
N LEU A 23 -21.69 4.37 -21.88
CA LEU A 23 -20.66 4.46 -20.85
C LEU A 23 -20.73 5.84 -20.19
N SER A 24 -21.60 5.98 -19.19
CA SER A 24 -21.65 7.12 -18.29
C SER A 24 -20.87 6.77 -17.02
N GLY A 25 -19.65 7.28 -16.93
CA GLY A 25 -18.76 7.09 -15.79
C GLY A 25 -17.44 7.81 -16.00
N HIS A 26 -17.51 9.10 -16.32
CA HIS A 26 -16.35 9.98 -16.36
C HIS A 26 -15.75 10.15 -14.96
N ALA A 27 -14.82 9.28 -14.57
CA ALA A 27 -13.81 9.65 -13.61
C ALA A 27 -12.88 10.66 -14.30
N ARG A 28 -13.10 11.94 -14.01
CA ARG A 28 -12.24 13.03 -14.44
C ARG A 28 -10.84 12.75 -13.92
N ALA A 29 -9.94 12.39 -14.83
CA ALA A 29 -8.51 12.58 -14.62
C ALA A 29 -8.32 14.04 -14.19
N ALA A 30 -7.92 14.26 -12.94
CA ALA A 30 -7.50 15.56 -12.45
C ALA A 30 -6.18 15.90 -13.15
N MET A 31 -6.30 16.42 -14.37
CA MET A 31 -5.23 16.97 -15.16
C MET A 31 -4.66 18.15 -14.39
N TRP A 32 -3.49 17.95 -13.77
CA TRP A 32 -2.74 19.05 -13.18
C TRP A 32 -2.50 20.12 -14.25
N PRO A 33 -2.66 21.42 -13.92
CA PRO A 33 -2.44 22.48 -14.88
C PRO A 33 -0.96 22.52 -15.26
N ALA A 34 -0.69 22.26 -16.54
CA ALA A 34 0.60 22.50 -17.16
C ALA A 34 0.96 23.98 -17.03
N ALA A 35 1.98 24.28 -16.22
CA ALA A 35 2.58 25.60 -16.21
C ALA A 35 3.30 25.86 -17.56
N PRO A 36 3.28 27.10 -18.08
CA PRO A 36 3.88 27.42 -19.37
C PRO A 36 5.41 27.24 -19.31
N ALA A 37 5.93 26.44 -20.24
CA ALA A 37 7.35 26.25 -20.48
C ALA A 37 8.03 27.59 -20.82
N ARG A 38 8.73 28.17 -19.85
CA ARG A 38 9.78 29.16 -20.13
C ARG A 38 11.03 28.40 -20.54
N ALA A 39 11.40 28.54 -21.81
CA ALA A 39 12.68 28.12 -22.33
C ALA A 39 13.80 28.83 -21.57
N VAL A 40 14.52 28.10 -20.73
CA VAL A 40 15.81 28.52 -20.19
C VAL A 40 16.86 27.59 -20.78
N ALA A 41 17.53 28.08 -21.82
CA ALA A 41 18.81 27.55 -22.24
C ALA A 41 19.82 27.84 -21.13
N MET A 42 20.53 26.81 -20.65
CA MET A 42 21.89 26.99 -20.13
C MET A 42 22.66 25.66 -20.00
N THR A 43 23.64 25.52 -20.88
CA THR A 43 25.02 25.06 -20.63
C THR A 43 25.24 23.82 -19.75
N ARG A 44 25.63 22.71 -20.41
CA ARG A 44 26.37 21.59 -19.82
C ARG A 44 27.62 22.08 -19.11
N ARG A 45 27.64 22.01 -17.77
CA ARG A 45 28.86 22.21 -16.97
C ARG A 45 29.33 20.86 -16.44
N ARG A 46 30.41 20.34 -17.05
CA ARG A 46 31.17 19.17 -16.58
C ARG A 46 31.89 19.53 -15.28
N TRP A 47 31.58 18.89 -14.17
CA TRP A 47 32.38 18.96 -12.94
C TRP A 47 32.71 17.55 -12.43
N THR A 48 33.97 17.44 -12.05
CA THR A 48 34.78 16.26 -11.78
C THR A 48 34.59 15.71 -10.38
N ALA A 49 34.89 14.41 -10.25
CA ALA A 49 34.98 13.63 -9.03
C ALA A 49 35.78 14.30 -7.89
N GLY A 50 35.36 14.04 -6.66
CA GLY A 50 36.13 14.31 -5.44
C GLY A 50 35.52 13.60 -4.23
N ILE A 51 36.10 12.46 -3.85
CA ILE A 51 35.89 11.74 -2.57
C ILE A 51 37.00 12.18 -1.61
N PRO A 52 36.69 12.51 -0.35
CA PRO A 52 37.18 11.71 0.79
C PRO A 52 36.09 11.56 1.88
N LEU A 53 35.72 10.36 2.32
CA LEU A 53 36.38 9.51 3.33
C LEU A 53 36.79 10.26 4.61
N VAL A 54 35.90 10.26 5.61
CA VAL A 54 36.23 10.52 7.02
C VAL A 54 35.66 9.37 7.85
N LEU A 55 36.58 8.58 8.40
CA LEU A 55 36.36 7.60 9.47
C LEU A 55 36.30 8.35 10.81
N LEU A 56 35.28 8.09 11.62
CA LEU A 56 35.30 8.36 13.06
C LEU A 56 34.61 7.19 13.80
N ALA A 57 35.43 6.46 14.55
CA ALA A 57 35.06 5.49 15.56
C ALA A 57 34.95 6.16 16.94
N LEU A 58 34.56 5.37 17.95
CA LEU A 58 34.59 5.57 19.43
C LEU A 58 33.17 5.75 20.05
N SER A 59 32.64 4.75 20.75
CA SER A 59 32.78 4.46 22.22
C SER A 59 31.56 5.01 23.00
N GLY A 60 30.92 4.38 23.99
CA GLY A 60 31.17 3.18 24.78
C GLY A 60 30.08 2.95 25.84
N CYS A 61 30.27 1.89 26.64
CA CYS A 61 29.77 1.47 27.97
C CYS A 61 28.50 2.11 28.57
N ALA A 62 27.45 1.38 28.98
CA ALA A 62 27.32 0.27 29.96
C ALA A 62 27.24 0.70 31.46
N ASP A 63 26.34 -0.01 32.16
CA ASP A 63 26.11 -0.14 33.61
C ASP A 63 25.32 1.00 34.31
N GLY A 64 24.15 0.73 34.88
CA GLY A 64 23.91 0.12 36.21
C GLY A 64 22.96 1.10 36.94
N ASP A 65 22.16 0.84 37.96
CA ASP A 65 22.04 -0.25 38.92
C ASP A 65 20.67 -0.04 39.64
N ALA A 66 20.38 -0.92 40.57
CA ALA A 66 19.20 -1.25 41.34
C ALA A 66 18.26 -0.16 41.92
N SER A 67 17.00 -0.61 42.10
CA SER A 67 16.03 -0.19 43.14
C SER A 67 16.62 -0.34 44.56
N PRO A 68 16.06 0.25 45.65
CA PRO A 68 14.81 -0.27 46.25
C PRO A 68 13.98 0.71 47.13
N ASP A 69 12.83 0.18 47.58
CA ASP A 69 12.18 0.33 48.88
C ASP A 69 11.49 1.65 49.34
N SER A 70 10.16 1.56 49.52
CA SER A 70 9.45 1.86 50.78
C SER A 70 7.98 1.48 50.60
N SER A 71 7.50 0.35 51.13
CA SER A 71 7.14 0.03 52.53
C SER A 71 5.61 0.05 52.70
N PRO A 72 5.00 -1.01 53.29
CA PRO A 72 3.58 -1.30 53.14
C PRO A 72 2.73 -0.79 54.31
N SER A 73 1.54 -0.26 54.00
CA SER A 73 0.45 -0.12 54.97
C SER A 73 -0.56 -1.24 54.78
N ALA A 74 -0.63 -2.12 55.76
CA ALA A 74 -1.63 -3.16 55.89
C ALA A 74 -3.00 -2.56 56.24
N VAL A 75 -4.04 -2.96 55.50
CA VAL A 75 -5.40 -2.99 56.01
C VAL A 75 -6.06 -4.29 55.56
N THR A 76 -6.59 -4.99 56.56
CA THR A 76 -7.21 -6.30 56.56
C THR A 76 -8.56 -6.40 55.81
N SER A 77 -8.81 -7.62 55.31
CA SER A 77 -10.12 -8.27 55.12
C SER A 77 -10.90 -8.01 53.83
N SER A 78 -10.83 -8.96 52.90
CA SER A 78 -11.92 -9.94 52.65
C SER A 78 -11.62 -10.71 51.36
N SER A 79 -11.02 -11.90 51.49
CA SER A 79 -10.84 -12.82 50.36
C SER A 79 -12.17 -13.51 50.04
N SER A 80 -13.01 -12.82 49.29
CA SER A 80 -14.02 -13.47 48.46
C SER A 80 -13.28 -14.10 47.29
N ARG A 81 -13.22 -15.43 47.28
CA ARG A 81 -12.56 -16.25 46.26
C ARG A 81 -13.35 -16.11 44.96
N THR A 82 -13.01 -15.11 44.14
CA THR A 82 -13.52 -15.01 42.77
C THR A 82 -12.95 -16.19 42.00
N PRO A 83 -13.77 -17.04 41.35
CA PRO A 83 -13.24 -18.09 40.50
C PRO A 83 -12.44 -17.42 39.38
N SER A 84 -11.13 -17.69 39.32
CA SER A 84 -10.33 -17.43 38.14
C SER A 84 -10.98 -18.21 37.00
N VAL A 85 -11.71 -17.49 36.15
CA VAL A 85 -12.04 -18.00 34.82
C VAL A 85 -10.71 -18.35 34.16
N PRO A 86 -10.54 -19.59 33.65
CA PRO A 86 -9.36 -19.91 32.88
C PRO A 86 -9.32 -18.94 31.70
N VAL A 87 -8.21 -18.21 31.56
CA VAL A 87 -7.89 -17.53 30.30
C VAL A 87 -7.59 -18.64 29.31
N THR A 88 -8.64 -19.14 28.67
CA THR A 88 -8.50 -20.05 27.54
C THR A 88 -7.92 -19.21 26.42
N SER A 89 -6.61 -19.34 26.17
CA SER A 89 -5.97 -18.83 24.97
C SER A 89 -6.52 -19.66 23.81
N SER A 90 -7.64 -19.24 23.24
CA SER A 90 -8.19 -19.84 22.04
C SER A 90 -7.25 -19.58 20.87
N ALA A 91 -7.09 -20.56 19.99
CA ALA A 91 -6.43 -20.34 18.70
C ALA A 91 -7.20 -19.30 17.88
N PRO A 92 -6.52 -18.49 17.04
CA PRO A 92 -7.18 -17.49 16.21
C PRO A 92 -8.14 -18.15 15.22
N THR A 93 -9.20 -17.44 14.83
CA THR A 93 -10.10 -17.91 13.77
C THR A 93 -9.46 -17.72 12.39
N PRO A 94 -9.89 -18.46 11.35
CA PRO A 94 -9.40 -18.25 9.99
C PRO A 94 -9.57 -16.81 9.49
N GLU A 95 -10.64 -16.13 9.89
CA GLU A 95 -10.89 -14.72 9.56
C GLU A 95 -9.90 -13.79 10.27
N GLU A 96 -9.56 -14.07 11.53
CA GLU A 96 -8.54 -13.32 12.28
C GLU A 96 -7.15 -13.50 11.65
N GLU A 97 -6.78 -14.72 11.26
CA GLU A 97 -5.52 -15.00 10.56
C GLU A 97 -5.45 -14.28 9.19
N ALA A 98 -6.56 -14.28 8.44
CA ALA A 98 -6.66 -13.58 7.16
C ALA A 98 -6.52 -12.06 7.34
N ALA A 99 -7.21 -11.50 8.33
CA ALA A 99 -7.13 -10.08 8.69
C ALA A 99 -5.69 -9.68 9.05
N GLU A 100 -5.03 -10.42 9.94
CA GLU A 100 -3.64 -10.16 10.35
C GLU A 100 -2.69 -10.23 9.15
N THR A 101 -2.83 -11.27 8.32
CA THR A 101 -1.99 -11.45 7.12
C THR A 101 -2.19 -10.32 6.13
N ALA A 102 -3.43 -9.91 5.89
CA ALA A 102 -3.74 -8.80 4.98
C ALA A 102 -3.14 -7.48 5.49
N THR A 103 -3.30 -7.16 6.78
CA THR A 103 -2.69 -5.97 7.40
C THR A 103 -1.16 -6.00 7.29
N MET A 104 -0.53 -7.16 7.52
CA MET A 104 0.91 -7.32 7.35
C MET A 104 1.36 -7.04 5.91
N VAL A 105 0.64 -7.54 4.91
CA VAL A 105 0.95 -7.30 3.50
C VAL A 105 0.80 -5.83 3.12
N VAL A 106 -0.24 -5.14 3.63
CA VAL A 106 -0.39 -3.69 3.43
C VAL A 106 0.81 -2.93 4.01
N ASN A 107 1.17 -3.21 5.27
CA ASN A 107 2.30 -2.55 5.92
C ASN A 107 3.62 -2.79 5.18
N GLU A 108 3.86 -4.01 4.69
CA GLU A 108 5.06 -4.34 3.93
C GLU A 108 5.08 -3.68 2.55
N MET A 109 3.93 -3.58 1.86
CA MET A 109 3.79 -2.82 0.62
C MET A 109 4.11 -1.32 0.84
N LEU A 110 3.62 -0.73 1.92
CA LEU A 110 3.92 0.66 2.27
C LEU A 110 5.41 0.87 2.54
N ARG A 111 6.03 -0.01 3.31
CA ARG A 111 7.48 0.02 3.57
C ARG A 111 8.30 -0.04 2.29
N VAL A 112 7.93 -0.93 1.35
CA VAL A 112 8.62 -1.07 0.06
C VAL A 112 8.43 0.16 -0.82
N THR A 113 7.21 0.70 -0.89
CA THR A 113 6.93 1.89 -1.70
C THR A 113 7.52 3.17 -1.12
N ASP A 114 7.63 3.28 0.20
CA ASP A 114 8.36 4.37 0.87
C ASP A 114 9.85 4.30 0.57
N ALA A 115 10.46 3.11 0.68
CA ALA A 115 11.87 2.93 0.30
C ALA A 115 12.11 3.27 -1.17
N ALA A 116 11.18 2.88 -2.05
CA ALA A 116 11.23 3.21 -3.46
C ALA A 116 11.08 4.72 -3.72
N LYS A 117 10.19 5.43 -3.02
CA LYS A 117 10.02 6.88 -3.20
C LYS A 117 11.14 7.70 -2.55
N LYS A 118 11.80 7.18 -1.51
CA LYS A 118 12.99 7.80 -0.88
C LYS A 118 14.19 7.82 -1.83
N ASP A 119 14.37 6.75 -2.61
CA ASP A 119 15.43 6.65 -3.62
C ASP A 119 14.90 5.95 -4.91
N PRO A 120 14.14 6.68 -5.74
CA PRO A 120 13.41 6.10 -6.87
C PRO A 120 14.32 5.67 -8.02
N GLY A 121 15.58 6.14 -8.05
CA GLY A 121 16.59 5.77 -9.04
C GLY A 121 17.54 4.66 -8.59
N ALA A 122 17.47 4.19 -7.34
CA ALA A 122 18.43 3.24 -6.77
C ALA A 122 18.53 1.92 -7.53
N ARG A 123 17.39 1.40 -8.00
CA ARG A 123 17.26 0.08 -8.61
C ARG A 123 15.90 -0.08 -9.29
N ASP A 124 15.71 -1.20 -9.98
CA ASP A 124 14.38 -1.62 -10.41
C ASP A 124 13.54 -2.07 -9.20
N TRP A 125 12.54 -1.26 -8.87
CA TRP A 125 11.63 -1.48 -7.75
C TRP A 125 10.42 -2.35 -8.13
N GLU A 126 10.11 -2.51 -9.43
CA GLU A 126 8.92 -3.22 -9.90
C GLU A 126 8.81 -4.65 -9.37
N PRO A 127 9.88 -5.48 -9.38
CA PRO A 127 9.78 -6.84 -8.85
C PRO A 127 9.46 -6.92 -7.36
N GLN A 128 9.82 -5.90 -6.57
CA GLN A 128 9.52 -5.87 -5.13
C GLN A 128 8.07 -5.44 -4.88
N ILE A 129 7.61 -4.44 -5.62
CA ILE A 129 6.22 -3.96 -5.55
C ILE A 129 5.26 -5.08 -6.00
N ARG A 130 5.54 -5.75 -7.13
CA ARG A 130 4.67 -6.83 -7.66
C ARG A 130 4.61 -8.09 -6.79
N ARG A 131 5.50 -8.26 -5.81
CA ARG A 131 5.40 -9.36 -4.84
C ARG A 131 4.36 -9.13 -3.76
N LEU A 132 3.94 -7.88 -3.58
CA LEU A 132 3.07 -7.45 -2.48
C LEU A 132 1.79 -6.79 -2.99
N SER A 133 1.70 -6.48 -4.30
CA SER A 133 0.50 -5.94 -4.93
C SER A 133 0.16 -6.65 -6.23
N GLY A 134 -1.14 -6.79 -6.45
CA GLY A 134 -1.74 -7.11 -7.74
C GLY A 134 -2.15 -5.85 -8.48
N ASP A 135 -2.50 -5.97 -9.75
CA ASP A 135 -3.05 -4.84 -10.51
C ASP A 135 -4.52 -4.59 -10.08
N PRO A 136 -4.99 -3.33 -10.07
CA PRO A 136 -4.31 -2.11 -10.52
C PRO A 136 -3.30 -1.47 -9.54
N ALA A 137 -3.30 -1.84 -8.25
CA ALA A 137 -2.43 -1.20 -7.25
C ALA A 137 -0.93 -1.28 -7.60
N ALA A 138 -0.44 -2.42 -8.08
CA ALA A 138 0.97 -2.58 -8.46
C ALA A 138 1.37 -1.63 -9.59
N LEU A 139 0.58 -1.56 -10.66
CA LEU A 139 0.81 -0.62 -11.76
C LEU A 139 0.88 0.83 -11.28
N LEU A 140 -0.05 1.25 -10.41
CA LEU A 140 -0.08 2.62 -9.87
C LEU A 140 1.16 2.91 -9.01
N ALA A 141 1.55 1.98 -8.13
CA ALA A 141 2.73 2.14 -7.29
C ALA A 141 4.03 2.21 -8.11
N VAL A 142 4.19 1.33 -9.10
CA VAL A 142 5.36 1.35 -10.01
C VAL A 142 5.41 2.64 -10.81
N THR A 143 4.27 3.09 -11.32
CA THR A 143 4.17 4.35 -12.09
C THR A 143 4.54 5.53 -11.21
N ALA A 144 4.02 5.61 -9.99
CA ALA A 144 4.36 6.68 -9.05
C ALA A 144 5.88 6.74 -8.74
N VAL A 145 6.53 5.60 -8.54
CA VAL A 145 7.99 5.55 -8.30
C VAL A 145 8.77 6.03 -9.54
N ARG A 146 8.36 5.59 -10.74
CA ARG A 146 8.98 6.04 -12.00
C ARG A 146 8.79 7.53 -12.23
N ASP A 147 7.62 8.06 -11.90
CA ASP A 147 7.33 9.48 -12.00
C ASP A 147 8.25 10.25 -11.05
N TYR A 148 8.37 9.84 -9.78
CA TYR A 148 9.31 10.45 -8.82
C TYR A 148 10.74 10.54 -9.37
N ALA A 149 11.26 9.43 -9.93
CA ALA A 149 12.58 9.44 -10.57
C ALA A 149 12.65 10.41 -11.77
N THR A 150 11.62 10.41 -12.61
CA THR A 150 11.58 11.19 -13.86
C THR A 150 11.52 12.70 -13.61
N ILE A 151 10.73 13.13 -12.62
CA ILE A 151 10.55 14.55 -12.30
C ILE A 151 11.46 15.03 -11.16
N GLY A 152 12.44 14.22 -10.75
CA GLY A 152 13.45 14.61 -9.77
C GLY A 152 12.88 14.86 -8.37
N LEU A 153 11.93 14.03 -7.94
CA LEU A 153 11.35 14.06 -6.60
C LEU A 153 11.84 12.88 -5.76
N ARG A 154 11.90 13.10 -4.45
CA ARG A 154 12.05 12.03 -3.47
C ARG A 154 11.14 12.27 -2.28
N GLN A 155 10.80 11.20 -1.58
CA GLN A 155 10.11 11.24 -0.30
C GLN A 155 11.12 11.38 0.85
N GLU A 156 10.70 12.07 1.90
CA GLU A 156 11.28 12.05 3.23
C GLU A 156 10.21 11.58 4.22
N GLY A 157 10.61 10.84 5.25
CA GLY A 157 9.67 10.20 6.18
C GLY A 157 9.08 8.90 5.63
N ASP A 158 8.32 8.23 6.47
CA ASP A 158 7.62 6.98 6.20
C ASP A 158 6.12 7.22 6.28
N THR A 159 5.37 6.54 5.43
CA THR A 159 3.92 6.61 5.38
C THR A 159 3.33 6.15 6.71
N ALA A 160 2.58 7.03 7.38
CA ALA A 160 1.79 6.68 8.55
C ALA A 160 0.32 6.51 8.14
N VAL A 161 -0.24 5.35 8.43
CA VAL A 161 -1.64 5.02 8.22
C VAL A 161 -2.18 4.22 9.39
N GLU A 162 -3.35 4.60 9.91
CA GLU A 162 -4.08 3.82 10.90
C GLU A 162 -5.02 2.86 10.15
N LEU A 163 -4.73 1.56 10.18
CA LEU A 163 -5.50 0.55 9.45
C LEU A 163 -6.59 -0.07 10.33
N GLU A 164 -7.78 -0.23 9.76
CA GLU A 164 -8.93 -0.90 10.36
C GLU A 164 -9.50 -1.91 9.36
N VAL A 165 -9.56 -3.19 9.77
CA VAL A 165 -10.21 -4.23 8.96
C VAL A 165 -11.72 -4.06 9.08
N THR A 166 -12.39 -3.92 7.94
CA THR A 166 -13.83 -3.65 7.88
C THR A 166 -14.65 -4.86 7.43
N ASP A 167 -14.05 -5.77 6.68
CA ASP A 167 -14.71 -6.97 6.17
C ASP A 167 -13.70 -8.06 5.82
N VAL A 168 -14.09 -9.32 6.01
CA VAL A 168 -13.31 -10.51 5.64
C VAL A 168 -14.25 -11.49 4.94
N ASP A 169 -14.00 -11.72 3.65
CA ASP A 169 -14.75 -12.69 2.83
C ASP A 169 -13.81 -13.78 2.34
N LEU A 170 -13.81 -14.91 3.05
CA LEU A 170 -12.99 -16.09 2.69
C LEU A 170 -13.54 -16.86 1.48
N ALA A 171 -14.74 -16.52 1.00
CA ALA A 171 -15.44 -17.22 -0.08
C ALA A 171 -15.65 -16.33 -1.33
N ALA A 172 -15.02 -15.16 -1.38
CA ALA A 172 -15.09 -14.26 -2.51
C ALA A 172 -14.64 -14.97 -3.81
N PRO A 173 -15.30 -14.71 -4.96
CA PRO A 173 -15.07 -15.45 -6.20
C PRO A 173 -13.66 -15.25 -6.79
N GLU A 174 -13.00 -14.13 -6.48
CA GLU A 174 -11.61 -13.83 -6.81
C GLU A 174 -10.57 -14.49 -5.88
N GLY A 175 -11.03 -15.13 -4.80
CA GLY A 175 -10.22 -15.69 -3.72
C GLY A 175 -10.45 -14.96 -2.38
N PRO A 176 -10.00 -15.53 -1.24
CA PRO A 176 -10.16 -14.93 0.08
C PRO A 176 -9.73 -13.46 0.08
N THR A 177 -10.62 -12.57 0.52
CA THR A 177 -10.46 -11.12 0.38
C THR A 177 -10.71 -10.42 1.70
N VAL A 178 -9.89 -9.42 2.01
CA VAL A 178 -10.01 -8.57 3.20
C VAL A 178 -10.14 -7.12 2.75
N ARG A 179 -11.15 -6.43 3.27
CA ARG A 179 -11.34 -4.98 3.09
C ARG A 179 -10.83 -4.24 4.30
N ILE A 180 -10.04 -3.21 4.04
CA ILE A 180 -9.37 -2.42 5.06
C ILE A 180 -9.62 -0.95 4.75
N THR A 181 -9.99 -0.17 5.76
CA THR A 181 -9.94 1.28 5.69
C THR A 181 -8.67 1.77 6.36
N GLY A 182 -8.00 2.76 5.77
CA GLY A 182 -6.81 3.38 6.35
C GLY A 182 -7.02 4.87 6.59
N CYS A 183 -6.66 5.41 7.75
CA CYS A 183 -6.55 6.86 7.92
C CYS A 183 -5.10 7.31 7.67
N TYR A 184 -4.83 7.86 6.50
CA TYR A 184 -3.49 8.31 6.12
C TYR A 184 -3.20 9.72 6.63
N ASP A 185 -2.01 9.90 7.22
CA ASP A 185 -1.48 11.21 7.61
C ASP A 185 -0.53 11.75 6.54
N SER A 186 -0.97 12.76 5.80
CA SER A 186 -0.15 13.41 4.76
C SER A 186 1.06 14.18 5.31
N GLN A 187 1.12 14.43 6.62
CA GLN A 187 2.27 15.07 7.26
C GLN A 187 3.37 14.07 7.65
N SER A 188 3.07 12.77 7.63
CA SER A 188 4.04 11.71 7.93
C SER A 188 5.18 11.64 6.91
N THR A 189 4.91 12.13 5.69
CA THR A 189 5.89 12.20 4.61
C THR A 189 6.00 13.62 4.05
N ARG A 190 7.15 13.92 3.44
CA ARG A 190 7.37 15.15 2.67
C ARG A 190 7.92 14.80 1.31
N VAL A 191 7.44 15.47 0.28
CA VAL A 191 7.98 15.33 -1.07
C VAL A 191 8.93 16.49 -1.30
N VAL A 192 10.15 16.20 -1.75
CA VAL A 192 11.18 17.21 -1.97
C VAL A 192 11.76 17.11 -3.37
N LYS A 193 12.04 18.26 -4.00
CA LYS A 193 12.77 18.32 -5.26
C LYS A 193 14.24 18.02 -4.99
N VAL A 194 14.78 17.00 -5.66
CA VAL A 194 16.16 16.54 -5.46
C VAL A 194 17.17 17.62 -5.81
N GLU A 195 16.94 18.38 -6.88
CA GLU A 195 17.89 19.41 -7.35
C GLU A 195 17.97 20.64 -6.43
N THR A 196 16.83 21.08 -5.91
CA THR A 196 16.73 22.36 -5.16
C THR A 196 16.59 22.17 -3.66
N GLY A 197 16.22 20.98 -3.19
CA GLY A 197 15.85 20.73 -1.80
C GLY A 197 14.51 21.36 -1.39
N GLU A 198 13.77 21.95 -2.33
CA GLU A 198 12.48 22.58 -2.06
C GLU A 198 11.42 21.53 -1.72
N VAL A 199 10.69 21.77 -0.63
CA VAL A 199 9.55 20.94 -0.22
C VAL A 199 8.34 21.25 -1.10
N VAL A 200 7.76 20.21 -1.70
CA VAL A 200 6.46 20.30 -2.37
C VAL A 200 5.38 20.35 -1.29
N PRO A 201 4.51 21.38 -1.27
CA PRO A 201 3.45 21.48 -0.28
C PRO A 201 2.54 20.24 -0.30
N PRO A 202 2.17 19.69 0.87
CA PRO A 202 1.22 18.59 0.91
C PRO A 202 -0.14 19.05 0.37
N GLY A 203 -0.91 18.08 -0.16
CA GLY A 203 -2.30 18.32 -0.48
C GLY A 203 -3.14 18.58 0.77
N THR A 204 -4.37 19.03 0.56
CA THR A 204 -5.41 19.13 1.60
C THR A 204 -6.53 18.15 1.30
N PRO A 205 -7.13 17.48 2.30
CA PRO A 205 -6.92 17.62 3.75
C PRO A 205 -5.63 16.95 4.26
N LEU A 206 -5.22 17.28 5.48
CA LEU A 206 -4.00 16.75 6.09
C LEU A 206 -4.09 15.26 6.44
N ARG A 207 -5.30 14.79 6.76
CA ARG A 207 -5.62 13.39 7.00
C ARG A 207 -6.82 13.00 6.16
N TYR A 208 -6.79 11.82 5.54
CA TYR A 208 -7.88 11.32 4.72
C TYR A 208 -7.92 9.79 4.66
N GLY A 209 -9.11 9.27 4.38
CA GLY A 209 -9.36 7.83 4.28
C GLY A 209 -8.75 7.21 3.03
N TRP A 210 -8.32 5.95 3.15
CA TRP A 210 -7.94 5.05 2.07
C TRP A 210 -8.88 3.84 2.09
N ASP A 211 -9.38 3.46 0.92
CA ASP A 211 -10.05 2.16 0.73
C ASP A 211 -9.03 1.16 0.18
N ILE A 212 -8.82 0.07 0.92
CA ILE A 212 -7.79 -0.92 0.64
C ILE A 212 -8.45 -2.29 0.51
N THR A 213 -8.09 -3.01 -0.54
CA THR A 213 -8.52 -4.41 -0.75
C THR A 213 -7.29 -5.29 -0.89
N VAL A 214 -7.24 -6.37 -0.11
CA VAL A 214 -6.20 -7.39 -0.18
C VAL A 214 -6.84 -8.72 -0.53
N THR A 215 -6.37 -9.37 -1.59
CA THR A 215 -6.90 -10.66 -2.04
C THR A 215 -5.80 -11.72 -2.05
N ARG A 216 -6.16 -12.94 -1.64
CA ARG A 216 -5.31 -14.12 -1.74
C ARG A 216 -5.49 -14.79 -3.10
N TYR A 217 -4.39 -14.92 -3.83
CA TYR A 217 -4.36 -15.53 -5.15
C TYR A 217 -4.09 -17.02 -5.06
N GLU A 218 -5.11 -17.83 -4.81
CA GLU A 218 -4.94 -19.28 -4.56
C GLU A 218 -4.34 -20.04 -5.75
N ALA A 219 -4.59 -19.57 -6.98
CA ALA A 219 -4.08 -20.16 -8.20
C ALA A 219 -2.56 -19.93 -8.43
N GLU A 220 -1.96 -18.97 -7.72
CA GLU A 220 -0.54 -18.62 -7.85
C GLU A 220 0.33 -19.45 -6.89
N PRO A 221 1.60 -19.75 -7.25
CA PRO A 221 2.51 -20.48 -6.37
C PRO A 221 2.66 -19.81 -5.00
N GLY A 222 2.43 -20.59 -3.94
CA GLY A 222 2.47 -20.10 -2.56
C GLY A 222 1.22 -19.35 -2.11
N SER A 223 0.21 -19.22 -2.97
CA SER A 223 -1.08 -18.58 -2.70
C SER A 223 -0.94 -17.21 -2.02
N PRO A 224 -0.22 -16.26 -2.66
CA PRO A 224 0.16 -15.00 -2.04
C PRO A 224 -1.05 -14.11 -1.78
N TRP A 225 -0.98 -13.37 -0.67
CA TRP A 225 -1.84 -12.23 -0.40
C TRP A 225 -1.24 -10.99 -1.04
N LEU A 226 -2.03 -10.26 -1.82
CA LEU A 226 -1.58 -9.07 -2.54
C LEU A 226 -2.54 -7.91 -2.30
N VAL A 227 -2.01 -6.70 -2.17
CA VAL A 227 -2.84 -5.47 -2.20
C VAL A 227 -3.30 -5.24 -3.64
N ASN A 228 -4.60 -5.23 -3.87
CA ASN A 228 -5.20 -5.04 -5.20
C ASN A 228 -5.71 -3.64 -5.43
N GLN A 229 -6.15 -2.99 -4.34
CA GLN A 229 -6.70 -1.65 -4.35
C GLN A 229 -6.09 -0.88 -3.18
N LEU A 230 -5.72 0.37 -3.44
CA LEU A 230 -5.26 1.34 -2.45
C LEU A 230 -5.69 2.70 -2.98
N ASP A 231 -6.93 3.07 -2.68
CA ASP A 231 -7.59 4.22 -3.26
C ASP A 231 -7.67 5.37 -2.24
N PRO A 232 -7.02 6.51 -2.50
CA PRO A 232 -7.09 7.65 -1.62
C PRO A 232 -8.44 8.38 -1.76
N LEU A 233 -9.17 8.51 -0.65
CA LEU A 233 -10.44 9.24 -0.55
C LEU A 233 -10.18 10.66 -0.01
N THR A 234 -9.52 11.51 -0.81
CA THR A 234 -9.11 12.86 -0.38
C THR A 234 -10.27 13.81 -0.05
N ASP A 235 -11.50 13.45 -0.40
CA ASP A 235 -12.73 14.16 -0.02
C ASP A 235 -13.33 13.69 1.32
N ARG A 236 -12.79 12.62 1.92
CA ARG A 236 -13.23 12.05 3.19
C ARG A 236 -12.13 12.18 4.25
N PRO A 237 -12.14 13.26 5.04
CA PRO A 237 -11.20 13.41 6.15
C PRO A 237 -11.47 12.36 7.23
N CYS A 238 -10.38 12.04 7.93
CA CYS A 238 -10.30 11.34 9.20
C CYS A 238 -9.30 12.13 10.07
#